data_AF-A0ABD7HND2-F1
#
_entry.id   AF-A0ABD7HND2-F1
#
_cell.length_a   1.000
_cell.length_b   1.000
_cell.length_c   1.000
_cell.angle_alpha   90.00
_cell.angle_beta   90.00
_cell.angle_gamma   90.00
#
_symmetry.space_group_name_H-M   'P 1'
#
loop_
_entity.id
_entity.type
_entity.pdbx_description
1 polymer ?
#
loop_
_entity_poly.entity_id
_entity_poly.type
_entity_poly.pdbx_seq_one_letter_code
_entity_poly.pdbx_strand_id
1 'polypeptide(L)'
;MNTSEDGTEPLGEAPTDISATTHKVTKGFVQQQITTSAGDKTITVQVPAQVTECPHLVITPAIGYNLNGTRPILRGRLDLTHAPTGTPLLINGHDDARGLEELAAALKDIDWEFSERDHFHRPENADMAAVAREIVRRWQIAEGDYGPVALWGDDEEKRAAREREPAMTLLREQLDGWVAQSQSIHDRDLMTTNKEAWLQSVSSSVNGWGMTYLLAVLQRIAPDVADIAARRLVAEFEAGDSMGEWIFQWSQELGSGRPLSLHGIPDPDPLAEFAANA
;
A
#
# COMPACT_ATOMS: atom_id res chain seq x y z
N MET A 1 -46.29 37.16 17.03
CA MET A 1 -45.06 36.96 17.82
C MET A 1 -44.64 35.53 17.51
N ASN A 2 -43.79 35.19 16.51
CA ASN A 2 -42.36 35.54 16.30
C ASN A 2 -41.61 35.52 17.63
N THR A 3 -40.60 34.68 17.91
CA THR A 3 -39.61 33.98 17.05
C THR A 3 -38.82 32.94 17.88
N SER A 4 -38.49 31.80 17.24
CA SER A 4 -37.27 30.95 17.35
C SER A 4 -36.55 30.77 18.69
N GLU A 5 -36.59 29.55 19.24
CA GLU A 5 -35.54 28.98 20.11
C GLU A 5 -34.52 28.24 19.22
N ASP A 6 -33.37 28.86 19.02
CA ASP A 6 -32.20 28.26 18.39
C ASP A 6 -31.22 27.89 19.52
N GLY A 7 -31.14 26.59 19.84
CA GLY A 7 -30.37 26.05 20.95
C GLY A 7 -28.90 25.87 20.61
N THR A 8 -28.19 26.96 20.30
CA THR A 8 -26.73 26.95 20.14
C THR A 8 -26.05 27.24 21.48
N GLU A 9 -25.56 26.19 22.14
CA GLU A 9 -24.55 26.34 23.19
C GLU A 9 -23.24 26.88 22.59
N PRO A 10 -22.56 27.84 23.24
CA PRO A 10 -21.30 28.37 22.74
C PRO A 10 -20.19 27.31 22.86
N LEU A 11 -19.57 27.00 21.73
CA LEU A 11 -18.34 26.19 21.66
C LEU A 11 -17.28 26.80 22.57
N GLY A 12 -16.82 26.01 23.54
CA GLY A 12 -15.77 26.40 24.47
C GLY A 12 -14.51 26.90 23.75
N GLU A 13 -13.85 27.87 24.37
CA GLU A 13 -12.61 28.47 23.90
C GLU A 13 -11.55 27.40 23.61
N ALA A 14 -10.88 27.51 22.47
CA ALA A 14 -9.80 26.61 22.08
C ALA A 14 -8.68 26.65 23.15
N PRO A 15 -8.17 25.50 23.61
CA PRO A 15 -7.06 25.48 24.56
C PRO A 15 -5.86 26.22 23.98
N THR A 16 -5.34 27.13 24.78
CA THR A 16 -4.15 27.93 24.50
C THR A 16 -2.92 27.03 24.51
N ASP A 17 -2.14 27.12 23.44
CA ASP A 17 -0.69 26.90 23.42
C ASP A 17 -0.18 25.50 23.82
N ILE A 18 -0.21 24.56 22.86
CA ILE A 18 0.63 23.35 22.90
C ILE A 18 1.98 23.68 22.25
N SER A 19 2.72 24.64 22.81
CA SER A 19 4.16 24.80 22.55
C SER A 19 4.94 23.80 23.39
N ALA A 20 4.67 22.51 23.19
CA ALA A 20 5.50 21.42 23.70
C ALA A 20 6.64 21.16 22.71
N THR A 21 7.78 21.80 22.98
CA THR A 21 9.16 21.36 22.66
C THR A 21 9.29 20.22 21.64
N THR A 22 9.18 20.56 20.35
CA THR A 22 9.81 19.78 19.30
C THR A 22 11.29 20.12 19.31
N HIS A 23 12.15 19.14 19.62
CA HIS A 23 13.56 19.22 19.23
C HIS A 23 13.62 19.32 17.70
N LYS A 24 13.56 20.55 17.17
CA LYS A 24 13.86 20.82 15.77
C LYS A 24 15.36 20.63 15.57
N VAL A 25 15.75 19.41 15.17
CA VAL A 25 16.83 19.31 14.20
C VAL A 25 16.29 20.00 12.95
N THR A 26 16.78 21.20 12.64
CA THR A 26 16.49 21.84 11.36
C THR A 26 17.08 20.97 10.26
N LYS A 27 16.28 20.03 9.74
CA LYS A 27 16.62 19.22 8.57
C LYS A 27 16.71 20.14 7.36
N GLY A 28 17.78 19.98 6.57
CA GLY A 28 18.01 20.80 5.39
C GLY A 28 17.07 20.41 4.24
N PHE A 29 16.65 21.40 3.47
CA PHE A 29 15.99 21.20 2.18
C PHE A 29 16.91 21.63 1.05
N VAL A 30 16.92 20.86 -0.02
CA VAL A 30 17.63 21.17 -1.28
C VAL A 30 16.63 21.22 -2.44
N GLN A 31 17.05 21.75 -3.58
CA GLN A 31 16.27 21.64 -4.82
C GLN A 31 16.68 20.35 -5.53
N GLN A 32 15.72 19.50 -5.86
CA GLN A 32 15.92 18.26 -6.59
C GLN A 32 15.29 18.34 -7.97
N GLN A 33 16.04 17.90 -8.98
CA GLN A 33 15.52 17.67 -10.32
C GLN A 33 14.94 16.27 -10.41
N ILE A 34 13.67 16.18 -10.80
CA ILE A 34 13.01 14.90 -11.10
C ILE A 34 12.67 14.89 -12.58
N THR A 35 13.12 13.83 -13.25
CA THR A 35 12.85 13.61 -14.66
C THR A 35 11.74 12.58 -14.81
N THR A 36 10.65 12.99 -15.45
CA THR A 36 9.47 12.16 -15.69
C THR A 36 9.12 12.13 -17.18
N SER A 37 8.51 11.03 -17.63
CA SER A 37 8.17 10.79 -19.04
C SER A 37 6.66 10.72 -19.24
N ALA A 38 6.13 11.53 -20.17
CA ALA A 38 4.74 11.47 -20.63
C ALA A 38 4.73 11.17 -22.13
N GLY A 39 4.50 9.90 -22.47
CA GLY A 39 4.72 9.41 -23.82
C GLY A 39 6.15 9.70 -24.28
N ASP A 40 6.31 10.31 -25.45
CA ASP A 40 7.62 10.63 -26.03
C ASP A 40 8.29 11.88 -25.44
N LYS A 41 7.66 12.53 -24.43
CA LYS A 41 8.17 13.77 -23.85
C LYS A 41 8.77 13.54 -22.48
N THR A 42 10.06 13.82 -22.36
CA THR A 42 10.76 13.97 -21.10
C THR A 42 10.55 15.37 -20.54
N ILE A 43 10.11 15.46 -19.28
CA ILE A 43 9.92 16.72 -18.56
C ILE A 43 10.73 16.67 -17.28
N THR A 44 11.48 17.74 -17.02
CA THR A 44 12.21 17.92 -15.76
C THR A 44 11.45 18.90 -14.87
N VAL A 45 11.22 18.52 -13.62
CA VAL A 45 10.54 19.33 -12.61
C VAL A 45 11.50 19.58 -11.45
N GLN A 46 11.53 20.81 -10.94
CA GLN A 46 12.25 21.16 -9.72
C GLN A 46 11.30 21.04 -8.53
N VAL A 47 11.69 20.29 -7.51
CA VAL A 47 10.93 20.12 -6.28
C VAL A 47 11.81 20.37 -5.05
N PRO A 48 11.23 20.88 -3.94
CA PRO A 48 11.93 20.85 -2.66
C PRO A 48 12.14 19.39 -2.23
N ALA A 49 13.33 19.09 -1.73
CA ALA A 49 13.71 17.76 -1.29
C ALA A 49 14.31 17.82 0.10
N GLN A 50 13.89 16.93 0.99
CA GLN A 50 14.45 16.80 2.32
C GLN A 50 15.69 15.90 2.28
N VAL A 51 16.79 16.36 2.87
CA VAL A 51 18.02 15.57 2.98
C VAL A 51 17.85 14.42 4.00
N THR A 52 18.44 13.26 3.71
CA THR A 52 18.44 12.09 4.60
C THR A 52 19.86 11.78 5.12
N GLU A 53 19.99 10.76 5.98
CA GLU A 53 21.30 10.26 6.43
C GLU A 53 22.12 9.61 5.30
N CYS A 54 21.48 9.17 4.22
CA CYS A 54 22.15 8.70 3.01
C CYS A 54 22.28 9.89 2.04
N PRO A 55 23.48 10.45 1.80
CA PRO A 55 23.64 11.72 1.07
C PRO A 55 23.09 11.71 -0.37
N HIS A 56 23.03 10.54 -1.00
CA HIS A 56 22.55 10.37 -2.36
C HIS A 56 21.05 10.04 -2.44
N LEU A 57 20.37 9.93 -1.30
CA LEU A 57 18.93 9.70 -1.21
C LEU A 57 18.24 10.88 -0.52
N VAL A 58 17.21 11.41 -1.17
CA VAL A 58 16.43 12.56 -0.67
C VAL A 58 14.94 12.25 -0.72
N ILE A 59 14.17 12.80 0.21
CA ILE A 59 12.72 12.64 0.22
C ILE A 59 12.10 13.78 -0.59
N THR A 60 11.31 13.45 -1.61
CA THR A 60 10.69 14.42 -2.51
C THR A 60 9.18 14.23 -2.58
N PRO A 61 8.41 15.26 -2.95
CA PRO A 61 7.02 15.08 -3.35
C PRO A 61 6.91 14.19 -4.60
N ALA A 62 6.01 13.21 -4.54
CA ALA A 62 5.71 12.33 -5.65
C ALA A 62 5.12 13.12 -6.84
N ILE A 63 5.71 12.93 -8.02
CA ILE A 63 5.29 13.58 -9.27
C ILE A 63 4.52 12.58 -10.11
N GLY A 64 3.30 12.95 -10.50
CA GLY A 64 2.51 12.22 -11.48
C GLY A 64 2.09 13.12 -12.63
N TYR A 65 1.17 12.63 -13.46
CA TYR A 65 0.53 13.43 -14.49
C TYR A 65 -0.94 13.68 -14.16
N ASN A 66 -1.47 14.80 -14.65
CA ASN A 66 -2.92 15.03 -14.64
C ASN A 66 -3.67 13.93 -15.41
N LEU A 67 -5.00 13.85 -15.25
CA LEU A 67 -5.84 12.82 -15.88
C LEU A 67 -5.65 12.68 -17.40
N ASN A 68 -5.26 13.77 -18.05
CA ASN A 68 -5.03 13.79 -19.51
C ASN A 68 -3.59 13.45 -19.90
N GLY A 69 -2.71 13.10 -18.96
CA GLY A 69 -1.31 12.72 -19.22
C GLY A 69 -0.41 13.86 -19.72
N THR A 70 -0.84 15.12 -19.61
CA THR A 70 -0.23 16.26 -20.31
C THR A 70 0.63 17.16 -19.42
N ARG A 71 0.38 17.20 -18.11
CA ARG A 71 1.06 18.10 -17.20
C ARG A 71 1.51 17.37 -15.93
N PRO A 72 2.76 17.56 -15.48
CA PRO A 72 3.19 17.04 -14.19
C PRO A 72 2.46 17.74 -13.04
N ILE A 73 2.02 16.95 -12.06
CA ILE A 73 1.32 17.40 -10.85
C ILE A 73 1.92 16.71 -9.62
N LEU A 74 1.86 17.39 -8.48
CA LEU A 74 2.19 16.77 -7.19
C LEU A 74 1.03 15.86 -6.76
N ARG A 75 1.33 14.64 -6.31
CA ARG A 75 0.32 13.64 -5.94
C ARG A 75 -0.05 13.65 -4.45
N GLY A 76 0.49 14.59 -3.67
CA GLY A 76 0.25 14.69 -2.23
C GLY A 76 0.96 13.63 -1.38
N ARG A 77 1.85 12.84 -2.00
CA ARG A 77 2.66 11.77 -1.38
C ARG A 77 4.14 12.08 -1.47
N LEU A 78 4.96 11.31 -0.76
CA LEU A 78 6.41 11.44 -0.74
C LEU A 78 7.10 10.18 -1.28
N ASP A 79 8.20 10.38 -2.01
CA ASP A 79 9.05 9.33 -2.56
C ASP A 79 10.48 9.47 -2.03
N LEU A 80 11.15 8.33 -1.80
CA LEU A 80 12.60 8.32 -1.63
C LEU A 80 13.25 8.36 -3.01
N THR A 81 14.04 9.38 -3.29
CA THR A 81 14.57 9.70 -4.62
C THR A 81 16.09 9.68 -4.62
N HIS A 82 16.66 9.02 -5.62
CA HIS A 82 18.09 9.07 -5.85
C HIS A 82 18.50 10.42 -6.46
N ALA A 83 19.25 11.21 -5.70
CA ALA A 83 19.52 12.61 -6.01
C ALA A 83 20.30 12.82 -7.33
N PRO A 84 21.36 12.05 -7.63
CA PRO A 84 22.09 12.20 -8.90
C PRO A 84 21.25 11.95 -10.15
N THR A 85 20.35 10.96 -10.13
CA THR A 85 19.55 10.57 -11.31
C THR A 85 18.14 11.18 -11.32
N GLY A 86 17.66 11.68 -10.18
CA GLY A 86 16.27 12.10 -10.01
C GLY A 86 15.27 10.95 -10.13
N THR A 87 15.73 9.70 -9.95
CA THR A 87 14.89 8.50 -10.06
C THR A 87 14.25 8.18 -8.72
N PRO A 88 12.92 8.03 -8.63
CA PRO A 88 12.27 7.56 -7.43
C PRO A 88 12.59 6.07 -7.21
N LEU A 89 12.89 5.70 -5.97
CA LEU A 89 13.07 4.31 -5.53
C LEU A 89 11.73 3.62 -5.23
N LEU A 90 10.66 4.40 -5.05
CA LEU A 90 9.31 3.94 -4.76
C LEU A 90 8.33 4.74 -5.62
N ILE A 91 7.44 4.06 -6.35
CA ILE A 91 6.43 4.69 -7.21
C ILE A 91 5.12 4.93 -6.45
N ASN A 92 4.88 4.09 -5.42
CA ASN A 92 3.66 4.08 -4.62
C ASN A 92 3.83 4.91 -3.34
N GLY A 93 4.25 6.17 -3.52
CA GLY A 93 4.66 7.10 -2.47
C GLY A 93 3.89 7.02 -1.14
N HIS A 94 4.58 7.36 -0.06
CA HIS A 94 4.11 7.26 1.31
C HIS A 94 3.62 8.61 1.83
N ASP A 95 2.70 8.57 2.80
CA ASP A 95 2.14 9.78 3.41
C ASP A 95 3.02 10.31 4.57
N ASP A 96 3.90 9.47 5.13
CA ASP A 96 4.79 9.82 6.26
C ASP A 96 6.27 9.89 5.83
N ALA A 97 6.91 11.02 6.09
CA ALA A 97 8.34 11.21 5.84
C ALA A 97 9.23 10.36 6.76
N ARG A 98 8.76 10.03 7.97
CA ARG A 98 9.55 9.28 8.95
C ARG A 98 9.89 7.86 8.47
N GLY A 99 8.93 7.14 7.90
CA GLY A 99 9.19 5.81 7.34
C GLY A 99 10.24 5.85 6.23
N LEU A 100 10.20 6.90 5.39
CA LEU A 100 11.20 7.10 4.32
C LEU A 100 12.59 7.46 4.86
N GLU A 101 12.68 8.13 6.00
CA GLU A 101 13.95 8.40 6.69
C GLU A 101 14.57 7.11 7.24
N GLU A 102 13.76 6.25 7.85
CA GLU A 102 14.20 4.94 8.35
C GLU A 102 14.68 4.05 7.21
N LEU A 103 13.98 4.06 6.07
CA LEU A 103 14.43 3.38 4.86
C LEU A 103 15.76 3.92 4.36
N ALA A 104 15.91 5.25 4.27
CA ALA A 104 17.16 5.87 3.82
C ALA A 104 18.34 5.51 4.73
N ALA A 105 18.11 5.45 6.05
CA ALA A 105 19.11 5.01 7.02
C ALA A 105 19.49 3.52 6.84
N ALA A 106 18.52 2.65 6.51
CA ALA A 106 18.79 1.24 6.23
C ALA A 106 19.58 1.02 4.92
N LEU A 107 19.46 1.93 3.95
CA LEU A 107 20.14 1.88 2.66
C LEU A 107 21.52 2.55 2.64
N LYS A 108 21.96 3.17 3.74
CA LYS A 108 23.16 4.04 3.77
C LYS A 108 24.48 3.35 3.43
N ASP A 109 24.57 2.04 3.64
CA ASP A 109 25.80 1.26 3.43
C ASP A 109 25.92 0.72 1.99
N ILE A 110 24.92 1.00 1.14
CA ILE A 110 24.94 0.70 -0.29
C ILE A 110 25.64 1.84 -1.03
N ASP A 111 26.41 1.51 -2.07
CA ASP A 111 27.02 2.53 -2.93
C ASP A 111 25.97 3.16 -3.85
N TRP A 112 25.54 4.36 -3.47
CA TRP A 112 24.65 5.22 -4.24
C TRP A 112 25.40 6.30 -5.01
N GLU A 113 26.74 6.25 -5.09
CA GLU A 113 27.54 7.24 -5.82
C GLU A 113 27.59 6.91 -7.31
N PHE A 114 26.45 7.04 -8.00
CA PHE A 114 26.37 6.83 -9.44
C PHE A 114 25.48 7.87 -10.12
N SER A 115 25.71 8.13 -11.41
CA SER A 115 24.93 9.08 -12.21
C SER A 115 24.08 8.43 -13.29
N GLU A 116 24.28 7.14 -13.55
CA GLU A 116 23.63 6.40 -14.63
C GLU A 116 22.45 5.64 -14.08
N ARG A 117 21.28 5.76 -14.72
CA ARG A 117 20.04 5.12 -14.24
C ARG A 117 20.16 3.61 -14.19
N ASP A 118 20.79 3.02 -15.20
CA ASP A 118 20.94 1.56 -15.39
C ASP A 118 21.93 0.90 -14.41
N HIS A 119 22.49 1.62 -13.45
CA HIS A 119 23.54 1.15 -12.55
C HIS A 119 23.19 -0.19 -11.87
N PHE A 120 21.97 -0.34 -11.33
CA PHE A 120 21.53 -1.59 -10.69
C PHE A 120 21.22 -2.74 -11.65
N HIS A 121 21.13 -2.47 -12.96
CA HIS A 121 20.88 -3.48 -14.00
C HIS A 121 22.16 -4.03 -14.61
N ARG A 122 23.31 -3.47 -14.25
CA ARG A 122 24.61 -3.96 -14.70
C ARG A 122 24.98 -5.27 -13.99
N PRO A 123 25.49 -6.29 -14.70
CA PRO A 123 25.85 -7.57 -14.10
C PRO A 123 26.82 -7.46 -12.92
N GLU A 124 27.78 -6.53 -12.99
CA GLU A 124 28.76 -6.26 -11.94
C GLU A 124 28.13 -5.74 -10.63
N ASN A 125 26.93 -5.17 -10.68
CA ASN A 125 26.22 -4.60 -9.54
C ASN A 125 25.07 -5.49 -9.04
N ALA A 126 24.95 -6.72 -9.54
CA ALA A 126 23.82 -7.61 -9.25
C ALA A 126 23.67 -7.91 -7.75
N ASP A 127 24.77 -8.15 -7.05
CA ASP A 127 24.75 -8.41 -5.60
C ASP A 127 24.27 -7.19 -4.82
N MET A 128 24.75 -6.00 -5.19
CA MET A 128 24.32 -4.75 -4.58
C MET A 128 22.83 -4.47 -4.84
N ALA A 129 22.37 -4.68 -6.07
CA ALA A 129 20.97 -4.56 -6.43
C ALA A 129 20.10 -5.55 -5.64
N ALA A 130 20.56 -6.79 -5.42
CA ALA A 130 19.85 -7.78 -4.62
C ALA A 130 19.73 -7.33 -3.15
N VAL A 131 20.79 -6.77 -2.57
CA VAL A 131 20.76 -6.23 -1.19
C VAL A 131 19.80 -5.05 -1.08
N ALA A 132 19.86 -4.10 -2.01
CA ALA A 132 18.95 -2.95 -2.06
C ALA A 132 17.48 -3.41 -2.14
N ARG A 133 17.16 -4.33 -3.08
CA ARG A 133 15.82 -4.90 -3.23
C ARG A 133 15.32 -5.53 -1.94
N GLU A 134 16.16 -6.33 -1.27
CA GLU A 134 15.76 -7.02 -0.04
C GLU A 134 15.56 -6.06 1.14
N ILE A 135 16.32 -4.95 1.22
CA ILE A 135 16.09 -3.92 2.23
C ILE A 135 14.76 -3.20 1.99
N VAL A 136 14.52 -2.75 0.75
CA VAL A 136 13.26 -2.08 0.40
C VAL A 136 12.06 -3.01 0.62
N ARG A 137 12.16 -4.28 0.17
CA ARG A 137 11.10 -5.28 0.35
C ARG A 137 10.78 -5.51 1.83
N ARG A 138 11.79 -5.70 2.68
CA ARG A 138 11.57 -5.90 4.13
C ARG A 138 10.98 -4.67 4.80
N TRP A 139 11.39 -3.48 4.38
CA TRP A 139 10.79 -2.24 4.85
C TRP A 139 9.33 -2.12 4.41
N GLN A 140 8.98 -2.40 3.15
CA GLN A 140 7.60 -2.40 2.67
C GLN A 140 6.71 -3.39 3.44
N ILE A 141 7.26 -4.56 3.80
CA ILE A 141 6.56 -5.54 4.66
C ILE A 141 6.35 -5.00 6.07
N ALA A 142 7.35 -4.35 6.65
CA ALA A 142 7.27 -3.80 8.00
C ALA A 142 6.32 -2.59 8.09
N GLU A 143 6.26 -1.78 7.04
CA GLU A 143 5.31 -0.67 6.88
C GLU A 143 3.92 -1.14 6.44
N GLY A 144 3.77 -2.42 6.06
CA GLY A 144 2.51 -3.03 5.68
C GLY A 144 1.51 -2.92 6.84
N ASP A 145 0.65 -1.92 6.76
CA ASP A 145 -0.40 -1.52 7.70
C ASP A 145 -0.90 -2.64 8.65
N TYR A 146 -0.64 -2.46 9.95
CA TYR A 146 -1.11 -3.33 11.04
C TYR A 146 -2.55 -3.01 11.45
N GLY A 147 -3.43 -2.85 10.46
CA GLY A 147 -4.84 -2.55 10.67
C GLY A 147 -5.55 -3.54 11.61
N PRO A 148 -6.74 -3.18 12.10
CA PRO A 148 -7.49 -3.99 13.06
C PRO A 148 -7.70 -5.43 12.55
N VAL A 149 -7.35 -6.40 13.39
CA VAL A 149 -7.50 -7.85 13.11
C VAL A 149 -8.83 -8.43 13.58
N ALA A 150 -9.71 -7.56 14.08
CA ALA A 150 -10.97 -7.93 14.70
C ALA A 150 -12.11 -7.68 13.73
N LEU A 151 -12.97 -8.69 13.59
CA LEU A 151 -14.28 -8.60 13.00
C LEU A 151 -15.32 -8.49 14.12
N TRP A 152 -16.46 -7.90 13.79
CA TRP A 152 -17.61 -7.90 14.68
C TRP A 152 -17.95 -9.31 15.19
N GLY A 153 -17.97 -9.49 16.52
CA GLY A 153 -18.36 -10.74 17.17
C GLY A 153 -17.22 -11.73 17.45
N ASP A 154 -15.97 -11.34 17.21
CA ASP A 154 -14.82 -12.16 17.59
C ASP A 154 -14.59 -12.22 19.11
N ASP A 155 -14.21 -13.39 19.58
CA ASP A 155 -13.63 -13.58 20.91
C ASP A 155 -12.14 -13.19 20.93
N GLU A 156 -11.56 -13.19 22.14
CA GLU A 156 -10.13 -12.85 22.35
C GLU A 156 -9.19 -13.86 21.68
N GLU A 157 -9.59 -15.13 21.58
CA GLU A 157 -8.75 -16.18 20.99
C GLU A 157 -8.60 -16.00 19.49
N LYS A 158 -9.69 -15.69 18.78
CA LYS A 158 -9.68 -15.39 17.35
C LYS A 158 -8.85 -14.14 17.03
N ARG A 159 -9.02 -13.07 17.82
CA ARG A 159 -8.21 -11.86 17.69
C ARG A 159 -6.71 -12.17 17.86
N ALA A 160 -6.35 -12.88 18.93
CA ALA A 160 -4.96 -13.27 19.18
C ALA A 160 -4.40 -14.26 18.14
N ALA A 161 -5.24 -15.11 17.54
CA ALA A 161 -4.84 -15.98 16.44
C ALA A 161 -4.53 -15.17 15.17
N ARG A 162 -5.41 -14.22 14.79
CA ARG A 162 -5.18 -13.33 13.64
C ARG A 162 -4.01 -12.38 13.83
N GLU A 163 -3.66 -12.01 15.06
CA GLU A 163 -2.43 -11.24 15.32
C GLU A 163 -1.15 -12.07 15.07
N ARG A 164 -1.16 -13.35 15.45
CA ARG A 164 0.03 -14.22 15.38
C ARG A 164 0.25 -14.82 14.00
N GLU A 165 -0.82 -15.29 13.35
CA GLU A 165 -0.77 -15.98 12.06
C GLU A 165 -1.99 -15.56 11.19
N PRO A 166 -2.02 -14.31 10.68
CA PRO A 166 -3.17 -13.74 9.99
C PRO A 166 -3.69 -14.60 8.83
N ALA A 167 -2.80 -14.98 7.90
CA ALA A 167 -3.22 -15.70 6.70
C ALA A 167 -3.66 -17.12 7.00
N MET A 168 -2.96 -17.81 7.90
CA MET A 168 -3.35 -19.15 8.32
C MET A 168 -4.67 -19.15 9.09
N THR A 169 -4.90 -18.16 9.96
CA THR A 169 -6.15 -18.03 10.70
C THR A 169 -7.30 -17.74 9.75
N LEU A 170 -7.16 -16.75 8.87
CA LEU A 170 -8.19 -16.42 7.88
C LEU A 170 -8.48 -17.61 6.96
N LEU A 171 -7.46 -18.35 6.53
CA LEU A 171 -7.63 -19.57 5.73
C LEU A 171 -8.45 -20.63 6.47
N ARG A 172 -8.18 -20.89 7.75
CA ARG A 172 -8.98 -21.82 8.56
C ARG A 172 -10.43 -21.36 8.67
N GLU A 173 -10.66 -20.07 8.94
CA GLU A 173 -12.00 -19.50 9.05
C GLU A 173 -12.80 -19.62 7.75
N GLN A 174 -12.17 -19.42 6.59
CA GLN A 174 -12.82 -19.60 5.30
C GLN A 174 -13.16 -21.07 5.03
N LEU A 175 -12.27 -22.01 5.41
CA LEU A 175 -12.54 -23.44 5.28
C LEU A 175 -13.71 -23.88 6.17
N ASP A 176 -13.73 -23.44 7.43
CA ASP A 176 -14.80 -23.75 8.37
C ASP A 176 -16.14 -23.14 7.92
N GLY A 177 -16.11 -21.88 7.46
CA GLY A 177 -17.27 -21.18 6.90
C GLY A 177 -17.84 -21.88 5.66
N TRP A 178 -16.98 -22.36 4.76
CA TRP A 178 -17.40 -23.10 3.57
C TRP A 178 -18.07 -24.43 3.92
N VAL A 179 -17.54 -25.19 4.89
CA VAL A 179 -18.15 -26.44 5.35
C VAL A 179 -19.55 -26.19 5.90
N ALA A 180 -19.72 -25.16 6.75
CA ALA A 180 -21.02 -24.81 7.31
C ALA A 180 -22.01 -24.34 6.23
N GLN A 181 -21.56 -23.53 5.27
CA GLN A 181 -22.40 -23.09 4.15
C GLN A 181 -22.85 -24.27 3.28
N SER A 182 -21.93 -25.17 2.93
CA SER A 182 -22.21 -26.36 2.11
C SER A 182 -23.29 -27.25 2.75
N GLN A 183 -23.17 -27.49 4.06
CA GLN A 183 -24.18 -28.22 4.84
C GLN A 183 -25.53 -27.49 4.81
N SER A 184 -25.56 -26.18 5.08
CA SER A 184 -26.80 -25.41 5.07
C SER A 184 -27.51 -25.42 3.71
N ILE A 185 -26.76 -25.45 2.61
CA ILE A 185 -27.35 -25.54 1.26
C ILE A 185 -28.03 -26.89 1.06
N HIS A 186 -27.36 -27.96 1.49
CA HIS A 186 -27.87 -29.32 1.38
C HIS A 186 -29.14 -29.52 2.23
N ASP A 187 -29.11 -29.09 3.49
CA ASP A 187 -30.21 -29.26 4.45
C ASP A 187 -31.49 -28.53 4.05
N ARG A 188 -31.36 -27.40 3.33
CA ARG A 188 -32.49 -26.59 2.86
C ARG A 188 -33.08 -27.06 1.54
N ASP A 189 -32.47 -28.07 0.90
CA ASP A 189 -32.85 -28.59 -0.42
C ASP A 189 -33.13 -27.48 -1.45
N LEU A 190 -32.27 -26.44 -1.46
CA LEU A 190 -32.49 -25.25 -2.30
C LEU A 190 -32.52 -25.59 -3.80
N MET A 191 -31.84 -26.65 -4.20
CA MET A 191 -31.81 -27.11 -5.59
C MET A 191 -33.21 -27.42 -6.14
N THR A 192 -34.09 -27.98 -5.31
CA THR A 192 -35.46 -28.37 -5.71
C THR A 192 -36.49 -27.31 -5.33
N THR A 193 -36.29 -26.62 -4.20
CA THR A 193 -37.29 -25.73 -3.60
C THR A 193 -37.14 -24.26 -4.04
N ASN A 194 -35.93 -23.81 -4.37
CA ASN A 194 -35.67 -22.43 -4.80
C ASN A 194 -34.39 -22.34 -5.64
N LYS A 195 -34.54 -22.55 -6.97
CA LYS A 195 -33.42 -22.57 -7.92
C LYS A 195 -32.63 -21.25 -7.97
N GLU A 196 -33.26 -20.11 -7.74
CA GLU A 196 -32.57 -18.81 -7.73
C GLU A 196 -31.67 -18.68 -6.51
N ALA A 197 -32.17 -19.01 -5.32
CA ALA A 197 -31.37 -19.04 -4.09
C ALA A 197 -30.23 -20.06 -4.16
N TRP A 198 -30.46 -21.21 -4.80
CA TRP A 198 -29.42 -22.19 -5.10
C TRP A 198 -28.31 -21.59 -5.98
N LEU A 199 -28.65 -20.93 -7.09
CA LEU A 199 -27.67 -20.33 -7.99
C LEU A 199 -26.86 -19.22 -7.30
N GLN A 200 -27.51 -18.36 -6.51
CA GLN A 200 -26.82 -17.35 -5.70
C GLN A 200 -25.83 -18.01 -4.72
N SER A 201 -26.25 -19.08 -4.05
CA SER A 201 -25.38 -19.78 -3.13
C SER A 201 -24.18 -20.44 -3.81
N VAL A 202 -24.36 -21.03 -4.99
CA VAL A 202 -23.25 -21.56 -5.80
C VAL A 202 -22.27 -20.44 -6.17
N SER A 203 -22.77 -19.27 -6.59
CA SER A 203 -21.91 -18.12 -6.92
C SER A 203 -21.09 -17.67 -5.71
N SER A 204 -21.71 -17.57 -4.53
CA SER A 204 -21.00 -17.26 -3.28
C SER A 204 -19.96 -18.33 -2.93
N SER A 205 -20.29 -19.62 -3.10
CA SER A 205 -19.34 -20.72 -2.86
C SER A 205 -18.12 -20.67 -3.79
N VAL A 206 -18.29 -20.30 -5.06
CA VAL A 206 -17.19 -20.16 -6.01
C VAL A 206 -16.27 -19.01 -5.62
N ASN A 207 -16.84 -17.86 -5.22
CA ASN A 207 -16.06 -16.72 -4.73
C ASN A 207 -15.27 -17.07 -3.46
N GLY A 208 -15.91 -17.74 -2.50
CA GLY A 208 -15.26 -18.21 -1.27
C GLY A 208 -14.13 -19.22 -1.55
N TRP A 209 -14.35 -20.16 -2.48
CA TRP A 209 -13.31 -21.09 -2.92
C TRP A 209 -12.14 -20.36 -3.59
N GLY A 210 -12.42 -19.41 -4.48
CA GLY A 210 -11.39 -18.63 -5.17
C GLY A 210 -10.49 -17.87 -4.19
N MET A 211 -11.09 -17.20 -3.20
CA MET A 211 -10.33 -16.52 -2.13
C MET A 211 -9.50 -17.50 -1.31
N THR A 212 -10.08 -18.63 -0.89
CA THR A 212 -9.39 -19.69 -0.13
C THR A 212 -8.19 -20.23 -0.91
N TYR A 213 -8.38 -20.53 -2.20
CA TYR A 213 -7.33 -21.07 -3.06
C TYR A 213 -6.19 -20.08 -3.27
N LEU A 214 -6.50 -18.81 -3.60
CA LEU A 214 -5.49 -17.78 -3.82
C LEU A 214 -4.70 -17.46 -2.55
N LEU A 215 -5.36 -17.41 -1.38
CA LEU A 215 -4.67 -17.24 -0.10
C LEU A 215 -3.76 -18.42 0.21
N ALA A 216 -4.19 -19.66 -0.04
CA ALA A 216 -3.37 -20.84 0.13
C ALA A 216 -2.16 -20.88 -0.82
N VAL A 217 -2.33 -20.43 -2.07
CA VAL A 217 -1.23 -20.25 -3.03
C VAL A 217 -0.24 -19.21 -2.48
N LEU A 218 -0.73 -18.06 -2.03
CA LEU A 218 0.11 -16.99 -1.50
C LEU A 218 0.89 -17.45 -0.27
N GLN A 219 0.23 -18.14 0.67
CA GLN A 219 0.86 -18.73 1.86
C GLN A 219 2.01 -19.67 1.51
N ARG A 220 1.92 -20.37 0.37
CA ARG A 220 2.96 -21.31 -0.08
C ARG A 220 4.16 -20.62 -0.73
N ILE A 221 3.94 -19.51 -1.44
CA ILE A 221 4.99 -18.84 -2.24
C ILE A 221 5.64 -17.66 -1.52
N ALA A 222 4.87 -16.92 -0.72
CA ALA A 222 5.28 -15.69 -0.05
C ALA A 222 4.42 -15.51 1.24
N PRO A 223 4.75 -16.25 2.32
CA PRO A 223 3.94 -16.29 3.54
C PRO A 223 3.85 -14.93 4.27
N ASP A 224 4.90 -14.12 4.19
CA ASP A 224 4.92 -12.75 4.69
C ASP A 224 3.92 -11.86 3.94
N VAL A 225 3.90 -11.95 2.61
CA VAL A 225 2.94 -11.24 1.76
C VAL A 225 1.51 -11.74 2.00
N ALA A 226 1.35 -13.04 2.26
CA ALA A 226 0.07 -13.62 2.61
C ALA A 226 -0.51 -13.01 3.90
N ASP A 227 0.33 -12.86 4.94
CA ASP A 227 -0.09 -12.26 6.21
C ASP A 227 -0.54 -10.81 6.04
N ILE A 228 0.17 -10.02 5.22
CA ILE A 228 -0.24 -8.64 4.91
C ILE A 228 -1.57 -8.62 4.15
N ALA A 229 -1.71 -9.45 3.12
CA ALA A 229 -2.95 -9.55 2.35
C ALA A 229 -4.14 -9.95 3.24
N ALA A 230 -3.95 -10.91 4.14
CA ALA A 230 -4.99 -11.37 5.06
C ALA A 230 -5.42 -10.27 6.04
N ARG A 231 -4.47 -9.52 6.62
CA ARG A 231 -4.79 -8.36 7.47
C ARG A 231 -5.57 -7.31 6.71
N ARG A 232 -5.15 -6.99 5.47
CA ARG A 232 -5.86 -6.00 4.65
C ARG A 232 -7.28 -6.45 4.33
N LEU A 233 -7.48 -7.72 3.98
CA LEU A 233 -8.81 -8.26 3.74
C LEU A 233 -9.72 -8.13 4.98
N VAL A 234 -9.21 -8.46 6.17
CA VAL A 234 -9.98 -8.31 7.43
C VAL A 234 -10.35 -6.85 7.69
N ALA A 235 -9.40 -5.92 7.52
CA ALA A 235 -9.65 -4.49 7.70
C ALA A 235 -10.71 -3.95 6.72
N GLU A 236 -10.65 -4.36 5.45
CA GLU A 236 -11.64 -3.97 4.44
C GLU A 236 -13.03 -4.60 4.70
N PHE A 237 -13.07 -5.83 5.21
CA PHE A 237 -14.34 -6.47 5.61
C PHE A 237 -15.03 -5.71 6.74
N GLU A 238 -14.28 -5.23 7.73
CA GLU A 238 -14.83 -4.44 8.84
C GLU A 238 -15.23 -3.03 8.40
N ALA A 239 -14.47 -2.39 7.50
CA ALA A 239 -14.78 -1.06 6.98
C ALA A 239 -16.09 -1.04 6.16
N GLY A 240 -16.32 -2.07 5.34
CA GLY A 240 -17.61 -2.33 4.69
C GLY A 240 -18.00 -1.38 3.54
N ASP A 241 -17.28 -0.28 3.28
CA ASP A 241 -17.65 0.75 2.30
C ASP A 241 -16.58 1.08 1.24
N SER A 242 -15.31 0.77 1.46
CA SER A 242 -14.18 1.14 0.57
C SER A 242 -13.94 0.21 -0.64
N MET A 243 -14.49 -1.01 -0.64
CA MET A 243 -14.17 -2.01 -1.68
C MET A 243 -14.54 -1.56 -3.11
N GLY A 244 -15.65 -0.81 -3.26
CA GLY A 244 -16.09 -0.32 -4.57
C GLY A 244 -15.13 0.70 -5.18
N GLU A 245 -14.51 1.54 -4.34
CA GLU A 245 -13.53 2.54 -4.78
C GLU A 245 -12.24 1.86 -5.26
N TRP A 246 -11.79 0.83 -4.54
CA TRP A 246 -10.62 0.03 -4.94
C TRP A 246 -10.82 -0.66 -6.29
N ILE A 247 -11.97 -1.31 -6.50
CA ILE A 247 -12.28 -1.98 -7.77
C ILE A 247 -12.31 -0.96 -8.91
N PHE A 248 -12.88 0.22 -8.68
CA PHE A 248 -12.91 1.28 -9.68
C PHE A 248 -11.51 1.81 -10.01
N GLN A 249 -10.66 2.02 -9.00
CA GLN A 249 -9.27 2.41 -9.18
C GLN A 249 -8.49 1.37 -9.99
N TRP A 250 -8.58 0.09 -9.61
CA TRP A 250 -7.90 -1.00 -10.33
C TRP A 250 -8.36 -1.12 -11.78
N SER A 251 -9.65 -0.91 -12.07
CA SER A 251 -10.15 -0.88 -13.43
C SER A 251 -9.49 0.23 -14.26
N GLN A 252 -9.27 1.41 -13.69
CA GLN A 252 -8.57 2.50 -14.35
C GLN A 252 -7.08 2.19 -14.53
N GLU A 253 -6.43 1.62 -13.52
CA GLU A 253 -5.01 1.22 -13.58
C GLU A 253 -4.79 0.24 -14.72
N LEU A 254 -5.58 -0.84 -14.81
CA LEU A 254 -5.57 -1.80 -15.91
C LEU A 254 -5.85 -1.14 -17.26
N GLY A 255 -6.89 -0.31 -17.36
CA GLY A 255 -7.23 0.41 -18.59
C GLY A 255 -6.14 1.35 -19.08
N SER A 256 -5.26 1.80 -18.17
CA SER A 256 -4.13 2.68 -18.46
C SER A 256 -2.78 1.96 -18.59
N GLY A 257 -2.74 0.63 -18.50
CA GLY A 257 -1.51 -0.16 -18.54
C GLY A 257 -0.60 0.03 -17.32
N ARG A 258 -1.13 0.54 -16.20
CA ARG A 258 -0.39 0.69 -14.94
C ARG A 258 -0.50 -0.56 -14.08
N PRO A 259 0.52 -0.88 -13.27
CA PRO A 259 0.41 -1.90 -12.22
C PRO A 259 -0.73 -1.58 -11.26
N LEU A 260 -1.31 -2.63 -10.67
CA LEU A 260 -2.35 -2.49 -9.66
C LEU A 260 -1.77 -1.98 -8.34
N SER A 261 -2.42 -1.01 -7.71
CA SER A 261 -2.07 -0.55 -6.37
C SER A 261 -2.47 -1.59 -5.32
N LEU A 262 -1.50 -2.24 -4.69
CA LEU A 262 -1.71 -3.25 -3.63
C LEU A 262 -1.16 -2.73 -2.29
N HIS A 263 -2.03 -2.27 -1.40
CA HIS A 263 -1.63 -1.69 -0.12
C HIS A 263 -0.88 -2.70 0.76
N GLY A 264 0.32 -2.32 1.20
CA GLY A 264 1.20 -3.13 2.05
C GLY A 264 1.92 -4.27 1.33
N ILE A 265 1.55 -4.58 0.07
CA ILE A 265 2.20 -5.63 -0.69
C ILE A 265 3.45 -5.04 -1.37
N PRO A 266 4.64 -5.63 -1.17
CA PRO A 266 5.86 -5.15 -1.80
C PRO A 266 5.79 -5.15 -3.33
N ASP A 267 6.45 -4.18 -3.96
CA ASP A 267 6.58 -4.15 -5.41
C ASP A 267 7.46 -5.32 -5.88
N PRO A 268 7.17 -5.93 -7.05
CA PRO A 268 7.91 -7.10 -7.54
C PRO A 268 9.38 -6.79 -7.87
N ASP A 269 9.67 -5.57 -8.32
CA ASP A 269 11.03 -5.03 -8.38
C ASP A 269 11.02 -3.54 -7.97
N PRO A 270 11.43 -3.20 -6.74
CA PRO A 270 11.48 -1.81 -6.29
C PRO A 270 12.55 -0.98 -7.05
N LEU A 271 13.43 -1.61 -7.81
CA LEU A 271 14.45 -0.93 -8.62
C LEU A 271 14.08 -0.82 -10.10
N ALA A 272 12.84 -1.16 -10.50
CA ALA A 272 12.43 -1.17 -11.91
C ALA A 272 12.67 0.18 -12.63
N GLU A 273 12.53 1.31 -11.93
CA GLU A 273 12.76 2.66 -12.49
C GLU A 273 14.24 2.98 -12.73
N PHE A 274 15.15 2.14 -12.23
CA PHE A 274 16.57 2.16 -12.55
C PHE A 274 16.89 1.33 -13.81
N ALA A 275 15.89 0.89 -14.57
CA ALA A 275 16.16 0.31 -15.89
C ALA A 275 16.55 1.43 -16.87
N ALA A 276 17.46 1.12 -17.81
CA ALA A 276 17.66 1.99 -18.96
C ALA A 276 16.32 2.14 -19.70
N ASN A 277 15.91 3.37 -20.03
CA ASN A 277 14.77 3.58 -20.93
C ASN A 277 15.05 2.78 -22.21
N ALA A 278 14.21 1.79 -22.51
CA ALA A 278 14.18 1.14 -23.81
C ALA A 278 13.55 2.08 -24.85
#